data_AF-A0A7J3WV15-F1
#
_entry.id   AF-A0A7J3WV15-F1
#
_cell.length_a   1.000
_cell.length_b   1.000
_cell.length_c   1.000
_cell.angle_alpha   90.00
_cell.angle_beta   90.00
_cell.angle_gamma   90.00
#
_symmetry.space_group_name_H-M   'P 1'
#
loop_
_entity.id
_entity.type
_entity.pdbx_description
1 polymer ?
#
loop_
_entity_poly.entity_id
_entity_poly.type
_entity_poly.pdbx_seq_one_letter_code
_entity_poly.pdbx_strand_id
1 'polypeptide(L)' 'MKIRAARGKSLRCKGWRQEGILRMLENNLENAEKPEKLIV' A
#
# COMPACT_ATOMS: atom_id res chain seq x y z
N MET A 1 -12.53 3.39 5.71
CA MET A 1 -11.08 3.29 6.04
C MET A 1 -10.31 3.72 4.80
N LYS A 2 -9.44 4.73 4.87
CA LYS A 2 -8.67 5.21 3.70
C LYS A 2 -7.26 4.65 3.78
N ILE A 3 -6.95 3.63 2.98
CA ILE A 3 -5.60 3.06 2.89
C ILE A 3 -4.76 3.96 1.99
N ARG A 4 -3.53 4.23 2.40
CA ARG A 4 -2.54 4.99 1.63
C ARG A 4 -1.22 4.27 1.71
N ALA A 5 -0.50 4.20 0.59
CA ALA A 5 0.81 3.59 0.59
C ALA A 5 1.83 4.43 1.36
N ALA A 6 2.76 3.78 2.06
CA ALA A 6 3.87 4.48 2.72
C ALA A 6 4.80 5.17 1.70
N ARG A 7 5.42 6.29 2.11
CA ARG A 7 6.37 7.08 1.28
C ARG A 7 7.69 7.29 2.05
N GLY A 8 8.75 7.65 1.32
CA GLY A 8 10.07 7.92 1.90
C GLY A 8 10.88 6.65 2.24
N LYS A 9 11.97 6.84 3.00
CA LYS A 9 13.00 5.81 3.28
C LYS A 9 12.75 4.96 4.54
N SER A 10 11.75 5.30 5.35
CA SER A 10 11.42 4.53 6.55
C SER A 10 10.79 3.19 6.19
N LEU A 11 11.22 2.11 6.85
CA LEU A 11 10.73 0.75 6.64
C LEU A 11 9.81 0.32 7.77
N ARG A 12 8.66 -0.28 7.44
CA ARG A 12 7.80 -1.00 8.38
C ARG A 12 8.08 -2.51 8.36
N CYS A 13 8.50 -3.02 7.21
CA CYS A 13 8.93 -4.40 7.06
C CYS A 13 10.44 -4.58 7.36
N LYS A 14 10.88 -5.83 7.46
CA LYS A 14 12.29 -6.20 7.72
C LYS A 14 13.25 -5.90 6.57
N GLY A 15 12.75 -5.51 5.40
CA GLY A 15 13.57 -5.24 4.22
C GLY A 15 12.76 -4.64 3.07
N TRP A 16 13.49 -4.10 2.10
CA TRP A 16 12.92 -3.37 0.96
C TRP A 16 12.03 -4.24 0.07
N ARG A 17 12.33 -5.53 -0.07
CA ARG A 17 11.51 -6.43 -0.87
C ARG A 17 10.11 -6.58 -0.27
N GLN A 18 10.02 -6.81 1.04
CA GLN A 18 8.72 -6.92 1.72
C GLN A 18 8.01 -5.56 1.74
N GLU A 19 8.74 -4.47 2.01
CA GLU A 19 8.18 -3.12 2.03
C GLU A 19 7.61 -2.71 0.66
N GLY A 20 8.32 -3.03 -0.42
CA GLY A 20 7.87 -2.75 -1.79
C GLY A 20 6.56 -3.45 -2.13
N ILE A 21 6.43 -4.72 -1.76
CA ILE A 21 5.17 -5.48 -1.95
C ILE A 21 4.03 -4.83 -1.18
N LEU A 22 4.25 -4.49 0.09
CA LEU A 22 3.23 -3.85 0.93
C LEU A 22 2.82 -2.48 0.37
N ARG A 23 3.77 -1.66 -0.06
CA ARG A 23 3.48 -0.36 -0.67
C ARG A 23 2.73 -0.48 -1.99
N MET A 24 3.04 -1.47 -2.82
CA MET A 24 2.29 -1.70 -4.06
C MET A 24 0.86 -2.17 -3.79
N LEU A 25 0.66 -3.04 -2.80
CA LEU A 25 -0.68 -3.45 -2.36
C LEU A 25 -1.50 -2.26 -1.86
N GLU A 26 -0.91 -1.43 -0.99
CA GLU A 26 -1.56 -0.23 -0.47
C GLU A 26 -1.81 0.80 -1.58
N ASN A 27 -0.94 0.90 -2.59
CA ASN A 27 -1.10 1.80 -3.72
C ASN A 27 -2.29 1.41 -4.61
N ASN A 28 -2.52 0.11 -4.81
CA ASN A 28 -3.71 -0.36 -5.51
C ASN A 28 -4.98 0.10 -4.79
N LEU A 29 -5.02 -0.02 -3.45
CA LEU A 29 -6.18 0.40 -2.66
C LEU A 29 -6.29 1.93 -2.50
N GLU A 30 -5.18 2.66 -2.60
CA GLU A 30 -5.18 4.12 -2.61
C GLU A 30 -5.83 4.70 -3.88
N ASN A 31 -5.72 3.99 -5.02
CA ASN A 31 -6.21 4.41 -6.34
C ASN A 31 -7.44 3.62 -6.83
N ALA A 32 -7.98 2.73 -6.00
CA ALA A 32 -9.08 1.83 -6.33
C ALA A 32 -10.40 2.56 -6.66
N GLU A 33 -11.19 1.99 -7.59
CA GLU A 33 -12.54 2.48 -7.94
C GLU A 33 -13.53 2.36 -6.77
N LYS A 34 -13.47 1.27 -5.98
CA LYS A 34 -14.30 1.04 -4.78
C LYS A 34 -13.47 0.41 -3.64
N PRO A 35 -12.58 1.19 -2.98
CA PRO A 35 -11.61 0.69 -2.01
C PRO A 35 -12.25 0.04 -0.78
N GLU A 36 -13.43 0.47 -0.36
CA GLU A 36 -14.19 -0.11 0.75
C GLU A 36 -14.70 -1.53 0.47
N LYS A 37 -14.75 -1.93 -0.80
CA LYS A 37 -15.04 -3.30 -1.24
C LYS A 37 -13.81 -4.04 -1.76
N LEU A 38 -12.62 -3.45 -1.63
CA LEU A 38 -11.36 -3.99 -2.15
C LEU A 38 -11.37 -4.19 -3.68
N ILE A 39 -12.19 -3.43 -4.40
CA ILE A 39 -12.25 -3.44 -5.87
C ILE A 39 -11.36 -2.32 -6.37
N VAL A 40 -10.27 -2.68 -7.04
CA VAL A 40 -9.32 -1.75 -7.66
C VAL A 40 -9.84 -1.28 -9.00
#